data_AF-A0A7L4DDT2-F1
#
_entry.id   AF-A0A7L4DDT2-F1
#
_cell.length_a   1.000
_cell.length_b   1.000
_cell.length_c   1.000
_cell.angle_alpha   90.00
_cell.angle_beta   90.00
_cell.angle_gamma   90.00
#
_symmetry.space_group_name_H-M   'P 1'
#
loop_
_entity.id
_entity.type
_entity.pdbx_description
1 polymer ?
#
loop_
_entity_poly.entity_id
_entity_poly.type
_entity_poly.pdbx_seq_one_letter_code
_entity_poly.pdbx_strand_id
1 'polypeptide(L)'
;LPPSIPRLSPGLMWLQQREGGGDLRHTCEQGDGLSRYGWLMHDGENFGAQEIRDGGLYLKTEFVKRPGGEHGGDWSWRVTARNEGMGGSATLLSLFFYVATDGQGTLRPHLENGTRLAAVTGTTEELGHFTLTFLRPTADAEGDPKYA
;
A
#
# COMPACT_ATOMS: atom_id res chain seq x y z
N LEU A 1 -1.87 -13.62 29.89
CA LEU A 1 -1.38 -13.30 28.52
C LEU A 1 -0.60 -12.01 28.66
N PRO A 2 0.67 -11.91 28.25
CA PRO A 2 1.32 -10.61 28.22
C PRO A 2 0.49 -9.69 27.30
N PRO A 3 0.40 -8.38 27.58
CA PRO A 3 -0.30 -7.45 26.72
C PRO A 3 0.27 -7.59 25.30
N SER A 4 -0.64 -7.65 24.33
CA SER A 4 -0.31 -7.62 22.91
C SER A 4 0.63 -6.45 22.62
N ILE A 5 1.78 -6.77 22.03
CA ILE A 5 2.85 -5.81 21.75
C ILE A 5 2.36 -4.76 20.73
N PRO A 6 2.69 -3.46 20.89
CA PRO A 6 2.23 -2.38 20.02
C PRO A 6 2.52 -2.61 18.53
N ARG A 7 1.52 -2.99 17.73
CA ARG A 7 1.74 -3.32 16.31
C ARG A 7 1.59 -2.10 15.40
N LEU A 8 2.60 -1.86 14.55
CA LEU A 8 2.45 -1.01 13.38
C LEU A 8 1.76 -1.80 12.27
N SER A 9 0.60 -1.34 11.82
CA SER A 9 -0.21 -2.01 10.80
C SER A 9 -0.33 -1.14 9.54
N PRO A 10 0.54 -1.35 8.53
CA PRO A 10 0.36 -0.73 7.22
C PRO A 10 -0.75 -1.43 6.43
N GLY A 11 -1.43 -0.69 5.56
CA GLY A 11 -2.40 -1.27 4.64
C GLY A 11 -2.61 -0.45 3.37
N LEU A 12 -3.27 -1.09 2.42
CA LEU A 12 -3.61 -0.54 1.11
C LEU A 12 -5.12 -0.70 0.89
N MET A 13 -5.73 0.37 0.40
CA MET A 13 -7.05 0.32 -0.23
C MET A 13 -6.94 0.87 -1.64
N TRP A 14 -7.84 0.43 -2.52
CA TRP A 14 -7.92 0.98 -3.88
C TRP A 14 -9.38 1.25 -4.28
N LEU A 15 -9.58 2.28 -5.08
CA LEU A 15 -10.87 2.69 -5.60
C LEU A 15 -10.77 2.88 -7.11
N GLN A 16 -11.59 2.13 -7.85
CA GLN A 16 -11.72 2.27 -9.29
C GLN A 16 -13.00 3.10 -9.60
N GLN A 17 -12.86 4.32 -10.14
CA GLN A 17 -14.02 5.18 -10.45
C GLN A 17 -14.60 4.89 -11.85
N ARG A 18 -15.79 4.31 -11.92
CA ARG A 18 -16.46 3.96 -13.18
C ARG A 18 -17.65 4.90 -13.42
N GLU A 19 -18.19 4.89 -14.64
CA GLU A 19 -19.46 5.56 -14.89
C GLU A 19 -20.55 4.92 -14.00
N GLY A 20 -21.13 5.71 -13.09
CA GLY A 20 -22.15 5.25 -12.14
C GLY A 20 -21.69 5.06 -10.69
N GLY A 21 -20.39 5.23 -10.37
CA GLY A 21 -19.89 5.14 -8.99
C GLY A 21 -18.46 4.60 -8.90
N GLY A 22 -17.98 4.32 -7.69
CA GLY A 22 -16.68 3.66 -7.48
C GLY A 22 -16.75 2.64 -6.37
N ASP A 23 -16.01 1.55 -6.53
CA ASP A 23 -15.94 0.44 -5.58
C ASP A 23 -14.64 0.54 -4.77
N LEU A 24 -14.75 0.84 -3.48
CA LEU A 24 -13.61 0.87 -2.56
C LEU A 24 -13.31 -0.55 -2.09
N ARG A 25 -12.08 -1.01 -2.28
CA ARG A 25 -11.61 -2.32 -1.83
C ARG A 25 -10.63 -2.17 -0.69
N HIS A 26 -10.74 -3.05 0.32
CA HIS A 26 -9.84 -3.10 1.47
C HIS A 26 -9.53 -4.54 1.87
N THR A 27 -10.57 -5.34 2.07
CA THR A 27 -10.51 -6.78 2.29
C THR A 27 -10.61 -7.52 0.96
N CYS A 28 -10.01 -8.72 0.88
CA CYS A 28 -10.23 -9.63 -0.24
C CYS A 28 -11.42 -10.53 0.12
N GLU A 29 -12.65 -10.07 -0.09
CA GLU A 29 -13.83 -10.87 0.22
C GLU A 29 -14.22 -11.74 -0.99
N GLN A 30 -14.64 -12.98 -0.73
CA GLN A 30 -14.99 -13.91 -1.80
C GLN A 30 -16.20 -13.43 -2.65
N GLY A 31 -17.02 -12.53 -2.10
CA GLY A 31 -18.14 -11.88 -2.78
C GLY A 31 -17.77 -10.68 -3.65
N ASP A 32 -16.50 -10.26 -3.66
CA ASP A 32 -16.08 -9.02 -4.33
C ASP A 32 -16.04 -9.10 -5.85
N GLY A 33 -16.18 -10.29 -6.43
CA GLY A 33 -16.12 -10.46 -7.89
C GLY A 33 -14.72 -10.25 -8.48
N LEU A 34 -13.67 -10.34 -7.66
CA LEU A 34 -12.28 -10.33 -8.13
C LEU A 34 -12.06 -11.50 -9.09
N SER A 35 -11.54 -11.21 -10.29
CA SER A 35 -11.34 -12.26 -11.29
C SER A 35 -10.15 -13.16 -10.94
N ARG A 36 -9.15 -12.62 -10.24
CA ARG A 36 -8.00 -13.37 -9.71
C ARG A 36 -7.33 -12.60 -8.57
N TYR A 37 -6.92 -13.28 -7.52
CA TYR A 37 -5.97 -12.74 -6.56
C TYR A 37 -5.11 -13.86 -5.96
N GLY A 38 -3.88 -13.56 -5.59
CA GLY A 38 -3.03 -14.52 -4.89
C GLY A 38 -1.54 -14.18 -4.89
N TRP A 39 -0.80 -14.89 -4.03
CA TRP A 39 0.65 -14.81 -3.99
C TRP A 39 1.26 -15.49 -5.22
N LEU A 40 2.12 -14.78 -5.93
CA LEU A 40 3.00 -15.34 -6.96
C LEU A 40 4.24 -15.97 -6.32
N MET A 41 4.79 -15.30 -5.30
CA MET A 41 5.93 -15.75 -4.51
C MET A 41 5.79 -15.21 -3.09
N HIS A 42 6.17 -16.00 -2.09
CA HIS A 42 6.23 -15.58 -0.69
C HIS A 42 7.10 -16.58 0.09
N ASP A 43 8.00 -16.10 0.94
CA ASP A 43 8.88 -16.97 1.76
C ASP A 43 8.39 -17.15 3.21
N GLY A 44 7.31 -16.49 3.59
CA GLY A 44 6.77 -16.52 4.95
C GLY A 44 7.34 -15.45 5.86
N GLU A 45 8.39 -14.75 5.42
CA GLU A 45 9.17 -13.89 6.30
C GLU A 45 9.66 -12.62 5.59
N ASN A 46 10.56 -12.71 4.62
CA ASN A 46 11.34 -11.59 4.12
C ASN A 46 10.80 -10.95 2.85
N PHE A 47 10.04 -11.66 2.03
CA PHE A 47 9.52 -11.06 0.80
C PHE A 47 8.23 -11.72 0.33
N GLY A 48 7.52 -10.99 -0.51
CA GLY A 48 6.38 -11.51 -1.23
C GLY A 48 5.97 -10.66 -2.40
N ALA A 49 5.38 -11.31 -3.39
CA ALA A 49 4.76 -10.68 -4.54
C ALA A 49 3.35 -11.26 -4.71
N GLN A 50 2.34 -10.40 -4.70
CA GLN A 50 0.94 -10.76 -4.91
C GLN A 50 0.40 -10.05 -6.16
N GLU A 51 -0.49 -10.74 -6.86
CA GLU A 51 -1.25 -10.20 -7.99
C GLU A 51 -2.73 -10.12 -7.63
N ILE A 52 -3.39 -9.06 -8.08
CA ILE A 52 -4.84 -8.85 -7.98
C ILE A 52 -5.34 -8.36 -9.34
N ARG A 53 -6.39 -8.99 -9.87
CA ARG A 53 -7.12 -8.58 -11.06
C ARG A 53 -8.55 -8.24 -10.69
N ASP A 54 -8.94 -7.00 -10.94
CA ASP A 54 -10.22 -6.42 -10.52
C ASP A 54 -10.83 -5.63 -11.69
N GLY A 55 -11.83 -6.19 -12.36
CA GLY A 55 -12.63 -5.45 -13.34
C GLY A 55 -11.87 -4.70 -14.46
N GLY A 56 -10.72 -5.22 -14.91
CA GLY A 56 -9.84 -4.59 -15.92
C GLY A 56 -8.63 -3.86 -15.32
N LEU A 57 -8.51 -3.78 -14.00
CA LEU A 57 -7.34 -3.33 -13.27
C LEU A 57 -6.44 -4.51 -12.93
N TYR A 58 -5.15 -4.36 -13.20
CA TYR A 58 -4.08 -5.20 -12.68
C TYR A 58 -3.35 -4.45 -11.58
N LEU A 59 -3.28 -5.06 -10.39
CA LEU A 59 -2.44 -4.62 -9.29
C LEU A 59 -1.41 -5.69 -8.96
N LYS A 60 -0.17 -5.25 -8.78
CA LYS A 60 0.90 -6.07 -8.23
C LYS A 60 1.43 -5.41 -6.97
N THR A 61 1.45 -6.13 -5.87
CA THR A 61 1.96 -5.68 -4.58
C THR A 61 3.21 -6.49 -4.24
N GLU A 62 4.32 -5.80 -3.93
CA GLU A 62 5.61 -6.45 -3.70
C GLU A 62 6.27 -5.87 -2.45
N PHE A 63 6.61 -6.71 -1.48
CA PHE A 63 7.33 -6.27 -0.29
C PHE A 63 8.66 -7.00 -0.13
N VAL A 64 9.61 -6.32 0.51
CA VAL A 64 10.89 -6.88 0.94
C VAL A 64 11.26 -6.34 2.32
N LYS A 65 11.81 -7.19 3.18
CA LYS A 65 12.39 -6.83 4.47
C LYS A 65 13.91 -6.91 4.39
N ARG A 66 14.57 -6.00 5.09
CA ARG A 66 16.00 -6.02 5.35
C ARG A 66 16.20 -6.08 6.86
N PRO A 67 16.55 -7.26 7.41
CA PRO A 67 16.86 -7.37 8.84
C PRO A 67 18.02 -6.45 9.23
N GLY A 68 17.96 -5.88 10.42
CA GLY A 68 19.00 -5.00 10.95
C GLY A 68 18.58 -4.28 12.21
N GLY A 69 19.54 -3.64 12.87
CA GLY A 69 19.32 -2.91 14.12
C GLY A 69 18.79 -3.80 15.26
N GLU A 70 18.18 -3.16 16.25
CA GLU A 70 17.63 -3.83 17.45
C GLU A 70 16.10 -3.95 17.41
N HIS A 71 15.45 -3.45 16.33
CA HIS A 71 13.99 -3.33 16.22
C HIS A 71 13.41 -4.01 14.97
N GLY A 72 14.07 -5.02 14.42
CA GLY A 72 13.55 -5.84 13.31
C GLY A 72 13.90 -5.38 11.89
N GLY A 73 14.54 -4.22 11.74
CA GLY A 73 15.08 -3.71 10.48
C GLY A 73 14.10 -2.91 9.64
N ASP A 74 14.35 -2.86 8.34
CA ASP A 74 13.61 -2.04 7.38
C ASP A 74 12.69 -2.90 6.51
N TRP A 75 11.67 -2.29 5.93
CA TRP A 75 10.89 -2.89 4.86
C TRP A 75 10.57 -1.88 3.78
N SER A 76 10.28 -2.38 2.58
CA SER A 76 9.85 -1.56 1.45
C SER A 76 8.71 -2.24 0.73
N TRP A 77 7.73 -1.45 0.30
CA TRP A 77 6.58 -1.91 -0.44
C TRP A 77 6.47 -1.15 -1.76
N ARG A 78 6.28 -1.88 -2.86
CA ARG A 78 5.95 -1.35 -4.18
C ARG A 78 4.56 -1.81 -4.58
N VAL A 79 3.78 -0.89 -5.11
CA VAL A 79 2.48 -1.17 -5.74
C VAL A 79 2.57 -0.74 -7.20
N THR A 80 2.32 -1.66 -8.12
CA THR A 80 2.26 -1.38 -9.55
C THR A 80 0.84 -1.58 -10.03
N ALA A 81 0.28 -0.57 -10.69
CA ALA A 81 -1.05 -0.60 -11.26
C ALA A 81 -0.98 -0.50 -12.79
N ARG A 82 -1.75 -1.33 -13.49
CA ARG A 82 -1.88 -1.31 -14.95
C ARG A 82 -3.34 -1.48 -15.35
N ASN A 83 -3.77 -0.73 -16.37
CA ASN A 83 -5.07 -0.95 -16.98
C ASN A 83 -4.94 -2.06 -18.03
N GLU A 84 -5.66 -3.15 -17.86
CA GLU A 84 -5.73 -4.29 -18.77
C GLU A 84 -7.01 -4.30 -19.62
N GLY A 85 -7.91 -3.31 -19.46
CA GLY A 85 -9.12 -3.21 -20.24
C GLY A 85 -8.85 -2.95 -21.73
N MET A 86 -9.31 -3.84 -22.61
CA MET A 86 -9.33 -3.59 -24.06
C MET A 86 -10.34 -2.48 -24.38
N GLY A 87 -9.87 -1.26 -24.62
CA GLY A 87 -10.63 -0.20 -25.30
C GLY A 87 -11.63 0.61 -24.46
N GLY A 88 -11.61 0.50 -23.12
CA GLY A 88 -12.42 1.35 -22.23
C GLY A 88 -11.71 2.64 -21.80
N SER A 89 -12.47 3.70 -21.51
CA SER A 89 -11.98 4.96 -20.93
C SER A 89 -11.05 4.71 -19.75
N ALA A 90 -9.95 5.47 -19.67
CA ALA A 90 -9.01 5.39 -18.55
C ALA A 90 -9.74 5.63 -17.23
N THR A 91 -9.90 4.57 -16.45
CA THR A 91 -10.50 4.71 -15.12
C THR A 91 -9.54 5.45 -14.20
N LEU A 92 -10.04 6.48 -13.49
CA LEU A 92 -9.29 7.05 -12.38
C LEU A 92 -9.14 5.99 -11.28
N LEU A 93 -7.89 5.71 -10.93
CA LEU A 93 -7.52 4.84 -9.82
C LEU A 93 -7.03 5.70 -8.66
N SER A 94 -7.64 5.55 -7.50
CA SER A 94 -7.14 6.12 -6.25
C SER A 94 -6.55 5.00 -5.39
N LEU A 95 -5.31 5.17 -4.96
CA LEU A 95 -4.64 4.28 -4.00
C LEU A 95 -4.54 4.99 -2.66
N PHE A 96 -4.93 4.30 -1.60
CA PHE A 96 -4.87 4.82 -0.24
C PHE A 96 -3.90 3.98 0.57
N PHE A 97 -2.81 4.60 1.01
CA PHE A 97 -1.87 4.00 1.94
C PHE A 97 -2.16 4.54 3.32
N TYR A 98 -2.28 3.65 4.30
CA TYR A 98 -2.46 4.04 5.69
C TYR A 98 -1.53 3.26 6.59
N VAL A 99 -1.27 3.85 7.76
CA VAL A 99 -0.56 3.20 8.85
C VAL A 99 -1.33 3.49 10.13
N ALA A 100 -1.58 2.44 10.91
CA ALA A 100 -2.20 2.53 12.22
C ALA A 100 -1.25 1.97 13.29
N THR A 101 -1.29 2.56 14.48
CA THR A 101 -0.79 1.95 15.71
C THR A 101 -1.98 1.52 16.55
N ASP A 102 -1.78 0.57 17.46
CA ASP A 102 -2.83 0.06 18.36
C ASP A 102 -3.08 0.94 19.59
N GLY A 103 -2.86 2.24 19.46
CA GLY A 103 -3.15 3.25 20.48
C GLY A 103 -1.98 3.59 21.40
N GLN A 104 -0.79 3.02 21.19
CA GLN A 104 0.46 3.45 21.82
C GLN A 104 1.41 4.08 20.80
N GLY A 105 2.22 5.03 21.27
CA GLY A 105 3.18 5.76 20.43
C GLY A 105 2.66 7.05 19.82
N THR A 106 3.48 7.65 18.94
CA THR A 106 3.13 8.89 18.23
C THR A 106 3.31 8.74 16.73
N LEU A 107 2.45 9.40 15.95
CA LEU A 107 2.60 9.55 14.50
C LEU A 107 2.54 11.03 14.17
N ARG A 108 3.49 11.50 13.36
CA ARG A 108 3.56 12.88 12.88
C ARG A 108 3.66 12.89 11.36
N PRO A 109 2.64 13.41 10.65
CA PRO A 109 2.68 13.51 9.20
C PRO A 109 3.55 14.69 8.75
N HIS A 110 4.26 14.50 7.66
CA HIS A 110 5.06 15.52 6.98
C HIS A 110 4.51 15.71 5.57
N LEU A 111 3.94 16.89 5.32
CA LEU A 111 3.32 17.24 4.05
C LEU A 111 4.27 18.06 3.17
N GLU A 112 4.38 17.67 1.90
CA GLU A 112 4.94 18.50 0.82
C GLU A 112 3.84 19.38 0.22
N ASN A 113 4.13 20.67 0.05
CA ASN A 113 3.23 21.67 -0.56
C ASN A 113 1.83 21.76 0.11
N GLY A 114 1.69 21.28 1.35
CA GLY A 114 0.44 21.29 2.11
C GLY A 114 -0.59 20.23 1.71
N THR A 115 -0.35 19.44 0.67
CA THR A 115 -1.33 18.45 0.15
C THR A 115 -0.78 17.03 0.08
N ARG A 116 0.51 16.84 -0.23
CA ARG A 116 1.11 15.53 -0.46
C ARG A 116 1.75 15.00 0.81
N LEU A 117 1.30 13.85 1.33
CA LEU A 117 2.00 13.17 2.42
C LEU A 117 3.35 12.63 1.90
N ALA A 118 4.46 13.19 2.38
CA ALA A 118 5.81 12.78 1.97
C ALA A 118 6.41 11.76 2.95
N ALA A 119 6.16 11.94 4.24
CA ALA A 119 6.61 11.01 5.26
C ALA A 119 5.68 11.01 6.49
N VAL A 120 5.78 9.95 7.29
CA VAL A 120 5.25 9.90 8.66
C VAL A 120 6.39 9.47 9.56
N THR A 121 6.76 10.32 10.52
CA THR A 121 7.70 9.94 11.58
C THR A 121 6.91 9.49 12.79
N GLY A 122 7.37 8.45 13.47
CA GLY A 122 6.71 7.99 14.67
C GLY A 122 7.64 7.38 15.68
N THR A 123 7.08 7.12 16.85
CA THR A 123 7.75 6.42 17.94
C THR A 123 6.80 5.45 18.60
N THR A 124 7.26 4.22 18.85
CA THR A 124 6.59 3.27 19.76
C THR A 124 7.61 2.69 20.72
N GLU A 125 7.14 2.04 21.79
CA GLU A 125 8.01 1.35 22.74
C GLU A 125 8.84 0.23 22.08
N GLU A 126 8.25 -0.51 21.15
CA GLU A 126 8.91 -1.65 20.49
C GLU A 126 9.79 -1.23 19.31
N LEU A 127 9.34 -0.29 18.47
CA LEU A 127 10.06 0.06 17.23
C LEU A 127 11.07 1.20 17.43
N GLY A 128 11.07 1.83 18.60
CA GLY A 128 11.81 3.07 18.80
C GLY A 128 11.34 4.16 17.84
N HIS A 129 12.27 4.95 17.31
CA HIS A 129 11.98 5.97 16.30
C HIS A 129 11.98 5.36 14.90
N PHE A 130 10.93 5.64 14.13
CA PHE A 130 10.83 5.17 12.74
C PHE A 130 10.35 6.28 11.81
N THR A 131 10.65 6.11 10.53
CA THR A 131 10.17 6.98 9.45
C THR A 131 9.57 6.11 8.34
N LEU A 132 8.36 6.45 7.92
CA LEU A 132 7.71 5.92 6.73
C LEU A 132 7.78 6.98 5.65
N THR A 133 8.25 6.62 4.45
CA THR A 133 8.41 7.56 3.34
C THR A 133 7.53 7.16 2.17
N PHE A 134 6.78 8.12 1.62
CA PHE A 134 5.88 7.94 0.48
C PHE A 134 6.50 8.57 -0.77
N LEU A 135 7.09 7.71 -1.59
CA LEU A 135 7.72 8.11 -2.84
C LEU A 135 6.68 8.52 -3.88
N ARG A 136 7.09 9.38 -4.81
CA ARG A 136 6.24 9.77 -5.94
C ARG A 136 6.02 8.57 -6.86
N PRO A 137 4.83 8.41 -7.45
CA PRO A 137 4.61 7.40 -8.48
C PRO A 137 5.58 7.58 -9.65
N THR A 138 6.03 6.47 -10.21
CA THR A 138 6.85 6.42 -11.43
C THR A 138 6.08 5.71 -12.53
N ALA A 139 6.29 6.08 -13.80
CA ALA A 139 5.71 5.40 -14.96
C ALA A 139 6.78 4.62 -15.73
N ASP A 140 6.42 3.45 -16.25
CA ASP A 140 7.29 2.61 -17.10
C ASP A 140 7.37 3.14 -18.56
N ALA A 141 6.51 4.10 -18.95
CA ALA A 141 6.43 4.69 -20.28
C ALA A 141 6.67 6.21 -20.24
N GLU A 142 7.17 6.80 -21.34
CA GLU A 142 7.40 8.25 -21.50
C GLU A 142 6.12 9.05 -21.18
N GLY A 143 6.02 9.54 -19.95
CA GLY A 143 4.95 10.39 -19.48
C GLY A 143 4.93 10.42 -17.96
N ASP A 144 4.95 11.62 -17.40
CA ASP A 144 4.76 11.76 -15.95
C ASP A 144 3.39 11.20 -15.56
N PRO A 145 3.31 10.29 -14.58
CA PRO A 145 2.02 9.84 -14.09
C PRO A 145 1.26 11.05 -13.57
N LYS A 146 0.04 11.26 -14.07
CA LYS A 146 -0.85 12.29 -13.53
C LYS A 146 -1.39 11.80 -12.18
N TYR A 147 -0.83 12.29 -11.09
CA TYR A 147 -1.33 12.11 -9.74
C TYR A 147 -1.76 13.46 -9.17
N ALA A 148 -2.76 13.44 -8.28
CA ALA A 148 -3.25 14.61 -7.54
C ALA A 148 -2.77 14.54 -6.08
#